data_AF-A0A224ABS1-F1
#
_entry.id   AF-A0A224ABS1-F1
#
_cell.length_a   1.000
_cell.length_b   1.000
_cell.length_c   1.000
_cell.angle_alpha   90.00
_cell.angle_beta   90.00
_cell.angle_gamma   90.00
#
_symmetry.space_group_name_H-M   'P 1'
#
loop_
_entity.id
_entity.type
_entity.pdbx_description
1 polymer ?
#
loop_
_entity_poly.entity_id
_entity_poly.type
_entity_poly.pdbx_seq_one_letter_code
_entity_poly.pdbx_strand_id
1 'polypeptide(L)'
;GGGLFAFLFLSEYSSMLFLSVATVVWFLGSGSSLVSVVMFVLMLSLFLLVRGVYPRHRFDLLMMFCWKCFLPFALCLNMMMMMNI
;
A
#
# COMPACT_ATOMS: atom_id res chain seq x y z
N GLY A 1 6.15 -32.53 1.64
CA GLY A 1 5.12 -31.51 1.38
C GLY A 1 5.60 -30.12 1.76
N GLY A 2 6.55 -29.55 1.00
CA GLY A 2 7.04 -28.18 1.20
C GLY A 2 6.59 -27.19 0.12
N GLY A 3 5.96 -27.66 -0.97
CA GLY A 3 5.55 -26.79 -2.08
C GLY A 3 4.54 -25.72 -1.68
N LEU A 4 3.56 -26.06 -0.83
CA LEU A 4 2.57 -25.11 -0.31
C LEU A 4 3.20 -24.01 0.55
N PHE A 5 4.24 -24.34 1.33
CA PHE A 5 5.00 -23.35 2.10
C PHE A 5 5.74 -22.39 1.18
N ALA A 6 6.39 -22.90 0.12
CA ALA A 6 7.05 -22.06 -0.89
C ALA A 6 6.07 -21.11 -1.60
N PHE A 7 4.86 -21.59 -1.95
CA PHE A 7 3.83 -20.74 -2.55
C PHE A 7 3.29 -19.66 -1.59
N LEU A 8 3.29 -19.91 -0.28
CA LEU A 8 2.87 -18.91 0.70
C LEU A 8 3.85 -17.72 0.71
N PHE A 9 5.16 -17.97 0.76
CA PHE A 9 6.14 -16.88 0.65
C PHE A 9 6.09 -16.20 -0.71
N LEU A 10 6.00 -16.98 -1.80
CA LEU A 10 5.94 -16.41 -3.14
C LEU A 10 4.74 -15.47 -3.30
N SER A 11 3.57 -15.85 -2.78
CA SER A 11 2.37 -15.01 -2.83
C SER A 11 2.49 -13.76 -1.95
N GLU A 12 3.11 -13.85 -0.77
CA GLU A 12 3.34 -12.69 0.08
C GLU A 12 4.22 -11.65 -0.63
N TYR A 13 5.35 -12.08 -1.23
CA TYR A 13 6.23 -11.19 -1.99
C TYR A 13 5.55 -10.66 -3.27
N SER A 14 4.80 -11.51 -3.99
CA SER A 14 4.05 -11.07 -5.17
C SER A 14 3.00 -10.00 -4.82
N SER A 15 2.34 -10.11 -3.67
CA SER A 15 1.36 -9.11 -3.22
C SER A 15 2.01 -7.76 -2.89
N MET A 16 3.20 -7.77 -2.30
CA MET A 16 3.98 -6.55 -2.04
C MET A 16 4.40 -5.86 -3.33
N LEU A 17 4.92 -6.62 -4.30
CA LEU A 17 5.27 -6.08 -5.62
C LEU A 17 4.03 -5.50 -6.32
N PHE A 18 2.91 -6.22 -6.32
CA PHE A 18 1.67 -5.77 -6.95
C PHE A 18 1.15 -4.45 -6.36
N LEU A 19 1.12 -4.32 -5.02
CA LEU A 19 0.69 -3.08 -4.38
C LEU A 19 1.58 -1.89 -4.75
N SER A 20 2.90 -2.08 -4.81
CA SER A 20 3.83 -0.99 -5.16
C SER A 20 3.70 -0.51 -6.61
N VAL A 21 3.32 -1.39 -7.56
CA VAL A 21 2.98 -0.95 -8.92
C VAL A 21 1.67 -0.17 -8.92
N ALA A 22 0.65 -0.69 -8.21
CA ALA A 22 -0.66 -0.04 -8.14
C ALA A 22 -0.58 1.38 -7.54
N THR A 23 0.25 1.60 -6.51
CA THR A 23 0.43 2.94 -5.93
C THR A 23 1.06 3.93 -6.91
N VAL A 24 2.06 3.52 -7.68
CA VAL A 24 2.69 4.41 -8.69
C VAL A 24 1.70 4.78 -9.79
N VAL A 25 0.92 3.80 -10.27
CA VAL A 25 -0.06 4.03 -11.35
C VAL A 25 -1.21 4.93 -10.90
N TRP A 26 -1.81 4.67 -9.74
CA TRP A 26 -2.99 5.43 -9.29
C TRP A 26 -2.67 6.80 -8.71
N PHE A 27 -1.55 6.96 -7.98
CA PHE A 27 -1.26 8.20 -7.27
C PHE A 27 -0.20 9.08 -7.95
N LEU A 28 0.87 8.51 -8.48
CA LEU A 28 2.01 9.29 -8.99
C LEU A 28 1.90 9.60 -10.49
N GLY A 29 1.02 8.90 -11.22
CA GLY A 29 0.77 9.13 -12.64
C GLY A 29 1.87 8.61 -13.56
N SER A 30 1.49 8.13 -14.74
CA SER A 30 2.39 7.58 -15.75
C SER A 30 2.82 8.63 -16.78
N GLY A 31 3.55 9.66 -16.35
CA GLY A 31 4.02 10.71 -17.27
C GLY A 31 5.10 10.24 -18.24
N SER A 32 6.07 9.45 -17.76
CA SER A 32 7.12 8.84 -18.58
C SER A 32 7.53 7.47 -18.02
N SER A 33 7.86 6.53 -18.90
CA SER A 33 8.22 5.16 -18.52
C SER A 33 9.47 5.06 -17.63
N LEU A 34 10.42 5.97 -17.80
CA LEU A 34 11.63 6.01 -16.97
C LEU A 34 11.32 6.52 -15.56
N VAL A 35 10.51 7.56 -15.44
CA VAL A 35 10.14 8.10 -14.12
C VAL A 35 9.28 7.11 -13.34
N SER A 36 8.35 6.40 -14.01
CA SER A 36 7.52 5.40 -13.33
C SER A 36 8.35 4.23 -12.78
N VAL A 37 9.38 3.77 -13.52
CA VAL A 37 10.29 2.71 -13.04
C VAL A 37 11.12 3.17 -11.84
N VAL A 38 11.65 4.40 -11.86
CA VAL A 38 12.39 4.95 -10.71
C VAL A 38 11.49 5.07 -9.48
N MET A 39 10.27 5.59 -9.65
CA MET A 39 9.30 5.71 -8.56
C MET A 39 8.85 4.35 -8.01
N PHE A 40 8.74 3.34 -8.86
CA PHE A 40 8.46 1.97 -8.43
C PHE A 40 9.56 1.39 -7.55
N VAL A 41 10.82 1.53 -7.96
CA VAL A 41 11.97 1.08 -7.15
C VAL A 41 12.03 1.82 -5.81
N LEU A 42 11.74 3.13 -5.82
CA LEU A 42 11.64 3.91 -4.58
C LEU A 42 10.52 3.38 -3.67
N MET A 43 9.31 3.15 -4.20
CA MET A 43 8.19 2.60 -3.41
C MET A 43 8.52 1.23 -2.84
N LEU A 44 9.13 0.34 -3.62
CA LEU A 44 9.60 -0.96 -3.13
C LEU A 44 10.60 -0.83 -1.98
N SER A 45 11.57 0.07 -2.12
CA SER A 45 12.57 0.31 -1.07
C SER A 45 11.92 0.83 0.22
N LEU A 46 10.91 1.69 0.11
CA LEU A 46 10.13 2.17 1.27
C LEU A 46 9.36 1.03 1.94
N PHE A 47 8.69 0.17 1.17
CA PHE A 47 7.98 -1.00 1.74
C PHE A 47 8.92 -1.94 2.50
N LEU A 48 10.13 -2.17 1.98
CA LEU A 48 11.16 -2.97 2.64
C LEU A 48 11.64 -2.30 3.94
N LEU A 49 11.89 -0.98 3.91
CA LEU A 49 12.31 -0.22 5.09
C LEU A 49 11.23 -0.20 6.18
N VAL A 50 9.96 0.00 5.83
CA VAL A 50 8.85 -0.02 6.79
C VAL A 50 8.77 -1.36 7.52
N ARG A 51 9.00 -2.47 6.82
CA ARG A 51 9.05 -3.79 7.47
C ARG A 51 10.23 -3.98 8.43
N GLY A 52 11.35 -3.30 8.18
CA GLY A 52 12.53 -3.35 9.05
C GLY A 52 12.45 -2.43 10.26
N VAL A 53 11.77 -1.29 10.14
CA VAL A 53 11.77 -0.21 11.16
C VAL A 53 10.61 -0.33 12.15
N TYR A 54 9.43 -0.78 11.72
CA TYR A 54 8.24 -0.74 12.58
C TYR A 54 8.10 -2.00 13.45
N PRO A 55 7.88 -1.85 14.78
CA PRO A 55 7.54 -2.96 15.63
C PRO A 55 6.15 -3.51 15.28
N ARG A 56 5.95 -4.83 15.48
CA ARG A 56 4.68 -5.48 15.16
C ARG A 56 3.55 -4.89 16.00
N HIS A 57 2.56 -4.35 15.31
CA HIS A 57 1.34 -3.83 15.91
C HIS A 57 0.27 -4.91 15.98
N ARG A 58 -0.45 -4.98 17.11
CA ARG A 58 -1.54 -5.93 17.29
C ARG A 58 -2.75 -5.53 16.42
N PHE A 59 -3.46 -6.54 15.90
CA PHE A 59 -4.59 -6.35 14.98
C PHE A 59 -5.72 -5.47 15.54
N ASP A 60 -6.00 -5.56 16.85
CA ASP A 60 -7.06 -4.76 17.49
C ASP A 60 -6.82 -3.25 17.35
N LEU A 61 -5.59 -2.82 17.59
CA LEU A 61 -5.25 -1.41 17.50
C LEU A 61 -5.23 -0.93 16.03
N LEU A 62 -4.88 -1.81 15.07
CA LEU A 62 -4.91 -1.49 13.64
C LEU A 62 -6.35 -1.31 13.15
N MET A 63 -7.27 -2.16 13.59
CA MET A 63 -8.69 -2.04 13.28
C MET A 63 -9.27 -0.75 13.84
N MET A 64 -8.96 -0.41 15.09
CA MET A 64 -9.40 0.83 15.73
C MET A 64 -8.88 2.07 14.97
N PHE A 65 -7.64 2.06 14.50
CA PHE A 65 -7.09 3.15 13.68
C PHE A 65 -7.81 3.30 12.33
N CYS A 66 -8.10 2.16 11.67
CA CYS A 66 -8.86 2.16 10.42
C CYS A 66 -10.27 2.74 10.58
N TRP A 67 -10.98 2.30 11.61
CA TRP A 67 -12.37 2.70 11.85
C TRP A 67 -12.51 4.14 12.34
N LYS A 68 -11.60 4.59 13.21
CA LYS A 68 -11.71 5.93 13.80
C LYS A 68 -11.07 7.03 12.96
N CYS A 69 -10.05 6.74 12.16
CA CYS A 69 -9.32 7.77 11.42
C CYS A 69 -9.53 7.63 9.91
N PHE A 70 -9.21 6.47 9.32
CA PHE A 70 -9.25 6.33 7.86
C PHE A 70 -10.67 6.39 7.29
N LEU A 71 -11.62 5.68 7.91
CA LEU A 71 -12.99 5.63 7.42
C LEU A 71 -13.67 7.01 7.41
N PRO A 72 -13.73 7.78 8.52
CA PRO A 72 -14.37 9.10 8.49
C PRO A 72 -13.63 10.10 7.58
N PHE A 73 -12.31 9.98 7.46
CA PHE A 73 -11.53 10.83 6.55
C PHE A 73 -11.90 10.59 5.08
N ALA A 74 -11.98 9.31 4.67
CA ALA A 74 -12.37 8.95 3.31
C ALA A 74 -13.80 9.41 2.97
N LEU A 75 -14.76 9.25 3.90
CA LEU A 75 -16.12 9.74 3.70
C LEU A 75 -16.17 11.28 3.62
N CYS A 76 -15.44 11.99 4.49
CA CYS A 76 -15.38 13.45 4.48
C CYS A 76 -14.84 13.98 3.14
N LEU A 77 -13.75 13.41 2.64
CA LEU A 77 -13.16 13.81 1.34
C LEU A 77 -14.16 13.64 0.19
N ASN A 78 -14.88 12.51 0.15
CA ASN A 78 -15.90 12.28 -0.88
C ASN A 78 -17.05 13.28 -0.78
N MET A 79 -17.56 13.56 0.42
CA MET A 79 -18.64 14.54 0.63
C MET A 79 -18.19 15.96 0.23
N MET A 80 -16.97 16.37 0.59
CA MET A 80 -16.42 17.66 0.20
C MET A 80 -16.31 17.80 -1.32
N MET A 81 -15.82 16.75 -2.00
CA MET A 81 -15.69 16.74 -3.45
C MET A 81 -17.07 16.86 -4.13
N MET A 82 -18.10 16.19 -3.59
CA MET A 82 -19.48 16.31 -4.07
C MET A 82 -20.11 17.68 -3.80
N MET A 83 -19.68 18.43 -2.78
CA MET A 83 -20.15 19.79 -2.51
C MET A 83 -19.47 20.87 -3.36
N ASN A 84 -18.25 20.60 -3.85
CA ASN A 84 -17.49 21.54 -4.67
C ASN A 84 -17.82 21.43 -6.17
N ILE A 85 -18.50 20.34 -6.57
CA ILE A 85 -19.09 20.12 -7.90
C ILE A 85 -20.46 20.79 -7.99
#